data_AF-A0A9J7E065-F1
#
_entry.id   AF-A0A9J7E065-F1
#
_cell.length_a   1.000
_cell.length_b   1.000
_cell.length_c   1.000
_cell.angle_alpha   90.00
_cell.angle_beta   90.00
_cell.angle_gamma   90.00
#
_symmetry.space_group_name_H-M   'P 1'
#
loop_
_entity.id
_entity.type
_entity.pdbx_description
1 polymer ?
#
loop_
_entity_poly.entity_id
_entity_poly.type
_entity_poly.pdbx_seq_one_letter_code
_entity_poly.pdbx_strand_id
1 'polypeptide(L)'
;MALIMSFVSVAISILYTPLLLLILCIIFLASIGKSLGVRRLYVNILLKLFEYGRQHIEVAKIKIQRTDSSDEEDLPPVPDDKPPSAIIKENGVNGTKMTVIERQEILGPSPELNYKRSTSQERVQNGPKTTQGNGESNMEFDLSNCLDLVKAGMESIIEDQVTSVFEAEELRSWNLLTRTNRQYEFLTWRLTIIWAMGFVVRYMFLLPLRIMIFVIGVWWLIACTACIGTLPDGKTKQRINYAVSVMCFNFLSRCISAVITYHDAHYKPKNGICVANHTSPIDALVLMCDNCYSLIGQRHNGFLGILQRALARASPHIWFERSEVKDRHAVAKRLKEHISVPDNPPILIFPEGTCINNTSVMQFKKGSFEVGGTIYPVAIK
;
A
#
# COMPACT_ATOMS: atom_id res chain seq x y z
N MET A 1 -51.63 1.04 -20.49
CA MET A 1 -50.93 0.74 -19.22
C MET A 1 -50.51 -0.73 -19.11
N ALA A 2 -51.41 -1.71 -19.24
CA ALA A 2 -51.06 -3.15 -19.11
C ALA A 2 -49.97 -3.63 -20.08
N LEU A 3 -50.03 -3.26 -21.37
CA LEU A 3 -49.01 -3.61 -22.37
C LEU A 3 -47.62 -3.01 -22.07
N ILE A 4 -47.58 -1.77 -21.57
CA ILE A 4 -46.33 -1.09 -21.19
C ILE A 4 -45.73 -1.80 -19.96
N MET A 5 -46.56 -2.16 -18.98
CA MET A 5 -46.12 -2.90 -17.78
C MET A 5 -45.60 -4.30 -18.15
N SER A 6 -46.24 -5.01 -19.08
CA SER A 6 -45.75 -6.31 -19.56
C SER A 6 -44.43 -6.17 -20.31
N PHE A 7 -44.26 -5.15 -21.15
CA PHE A 7 -43.02 -4.92 -21.87
C PHE A 7 -41.87 -4.53 -20.93
N VAL A 8 -42.14 -3.68 -19.93
CA VAL A 8 -41.19 -3.32 -18.88
C VAL A 8 -40.83 -4.53 -18.02
N SER A 9 -41.80 -5.38 -17.66
CA SER A 9 -41.54 -6.63 -16.91
C SER A 9 -40.66 -7.61 -17.69
N VAL A 10 -40.90 -7.79 -18.99
CA VAL A 10 -40.07 -8.62 -19.86
C VAL A 10 -38.66 -8.03 -20.00
N ALA A 11 -38.54 -6.71 -20.21
CA ALA A 11 -37.23 -6.04 -20.28
C ALA A 11 -36.44 -6.14 -18.95
N ILE A 12 -37.12 -5.95 -17.81
CA ILE A 12 -36.53 -6.16 -16.48
C ILE A 12 -36.10 -7.61 -16.33
N SER A 13 -36.91 -8.58 -16.73
CA SER A 13 -36.58 -10.01 -16.61
C SER A 13 -35.37 -10.39 -17.48
N ILE A 14 -35.27 -9.83 -18.69
CA ILE A 14 -34.15 -10.05 -19.61
C ILE A 14 -32.84 -9.47 -19.06
N LEU A 15 -32.88 -8.37 -18.30
CA LEU A 15 -31.68 -7.74 -17.76
C LEU A 15 -31.33 -8.22 -16.34
N TYR A 16 -32.33 -8.36 -15.48
CA TYR A 16 -32.19 -8.68 -14.06
C TYR A 16 -31.80 -10.15 -13.83
N THR A 17 -32.43 -11.09 -14.55
CA THR A 17 -32.14 -12.52 -14.39
C THR A 17 -30.67 -12.87 -14.71
N PRO A 18 -30.09 -12.45 -15.86
CA PRO A 18 -28.67 -12.73 -16.11
C PRO A 18 -27.75 -11.94 -15.18
N LEU A 19 -28.12 -10.72 -14.75
CA LEU A 19 -27.35 -9.97 -13.77
C LEU A 19 -27.31 -10.69 -12.41
N LEU A 20 -28.44 -11.21 -11.95
CA LEU A 20 -28.53 -11.99 -10.71
C LEU A 20 -27.72 -13.29 -10.82
N LEU A 21 -27.83 -14.00 -11.95
CA LEU A 21 -27.05 -15.21 -12.20
C LEU A 21 -25.55 -14.91 -12.21
N LEU A 22 -25.13 -13.79 -12.81
CA LEU A 22 -23.75 -13.32 -12.80
C LEU A 22 -23.27 -13.06 -11.37
N ILE A 23 -24.07 -12.35 -10.56
CA ILE A 23 -23.75 -12.08 -9.15
C ILE A 23 -23.62 -13.38 -8.36
N LEU A 24 -24.56 -14.31 -8.50
CA LEU A 24 -24.51 -15.62 -7.85
C LEU A 24 -23.28 -16.42 -8.28
N CYS A 25 -22.93 -16.40 -9.56
CA CYS A 25 -21.73 -17.03 -10.08
C CYS A 25 -20.46 -16.40 -9.47
N ILE A 26 -20.39 -15.08 -9.36
CA ILE A 26 -19.27 -14.38 -8.72
C ILE A 26 -19.15 -14.77 -7.24
N ILE A 27 -20.27 -14.81 -6.52
CA ILE A 27 -20.33 -15.21 -5.11
C ILE A 27 -19.86 -16.66 -4.93
N PHE A 28 -20.33 -17.56 -5.80
CA PHE A 28 -19.95 -18.98 -5.79
C PHE A 28 -18.47 -19.20 -6.11
N LEU A 29 -17.94 -18.53 -7.12
CA LEU A 29 -16.51 -18.61 -7.44
C LEU A 29 -15.65 -18.04 -6.31
N ALA A 30 -16.09 -16.93 -5.71
CA ALA A 30 -15.44 -16.34 -4.56
C ALA A 30 -15.44 -17.28 -3.34
N SER A 31 -16.52 -18.03 -3.12
CA SER A 31 -16.65 -18.98 -2.01
C SER A 31 -15.75 -20.20 -2.15
N ILE A 32 -15.43 -20.62 -3.39
CA ILE A 32 -14.50 -21.75 -3.66
C ILE A 32 -13.04 -21.25 -3.78
N GLY A 33 -12.81 -19.94 -3.71
CA GLY A 33 -11.47 -19.35 -3.88
C GLY A 33 -10.95 -19.45 -5.31
N LYS A 34 -11.81 -19.74 -6.29
CA LYS A 34 -11.45 -19.79 -7.71
C LYS A 34 -11.76 -18.45 -8.36
N SER A 35 -11.05 -18.14 -9.45
CA SER A 35 -11.36 -16.96 -10.27
C SER A 35 -11.26 -17.32 -11.73
N LEU A 36 -12.15 -16.76 -12.56
CA LEU A 36 -12.14 -16.92 -14.02
C LEU A 36 -10.99 -16.17 -14.71
N GLY A 37 -10.00 -15.66 -13.98
CA GLY A 37 -8.88 -14.90 -14.54
C GLY A 37 -9.24 -13.50 -15.04
N VAL A 38 -10.52 -13.17 -15.21
CA VAL A 38 -11.04 -11.86 -15.69
C VAL A 38 -10.40 -10.68 -14.96
N ARG A 39 -10.23 -10.77 -13.63
CA ARG A 39 -9.56 -9.72 -12.85
C ARG A 39 -8.09 -9.55 -13.20
N ARG A 40 -7.34 -10.65 -13.36
CA ARG A 40 -5.92 -10.57 -13.77
C ARG A 40 -5.81 -9.96 -15.16
N LEU A 41 -6.70 -10.35 -16.07
CA LEU A 41 -6.81 -9.74 -17.39
C LEU A 41 -7.12 -8.24 -17.31
N TYR A 42 -8.11 -7.85 -16.51
CA TYR A 42 -8.47 -6.44 -16.27
C TYR A 42 -7.27 -5.63 -15.74
N VAL A 43 -6.58 -6.14 -14.72
CA VAL A 43 -5.37 -5.48 -14.18
C VAL A 43 -4.28 -5.38 -15.24
N ASN A 44 -4.04 -6.44 -16.02
CA ASN A 44 -3.04 -6.41 -17.10
C ASN A 44 -3.39 -5.39 -18.20
N ILE A 45 -4.66 -5.29 -18.60
CA ILE A 45 -5.12 -4.29 -19.57
C ILE A 45 -4.93 -2.88 -19.00
N LEU A 46 -5.25 -2.67 -17.72
CA LEU A 46 -5.13 -1.39 -17.05
C LEU A 46 -3.66 -0.95 -16.91
N LEU A 47 -2.74 -1.87 -16.62
CA LEU A 47 -1.30 -1.61 -16.61
C LEU A 47 -0.78 -1.20 -17.99
N LYS A 48 -1.21 -1.90 -19.06
CA LYS A 48 -0.87 -1.52 -20.44
C LYS A 48 -1.41 -0.14 -20.81
N LEU A 49 -2.63 0.18 -20.38
CA LEU A 49 -3.23 1.50 -20.61
C LEU A 49 -2.45 2.62 -19.89
N PHE A 50 -1.98 2.36 -18.66
CA PHE A 50 -1.19 3.31 -17.88
C PHE A 50 0.20 3.54 -18.48
N GLU A 51 0.82 2.48 -19.00
CA GLU A 51 2.07 2.58 -19.74
C GLU A 51 1.93 3.39 -21.03
N TYR A 52 0.87 3.16 -21.79
CA TYR A 52 0.52 3.97 -22.95
C TYR A 52 0.30 5.45 -22.58
N GLY A 53 -0.46 5.71 -21.51
CA GLY A 53 -0.68 7.08 -21.03
C GLY A 53 0.61 7.78 -20.60
N ARG A 54 1.53 7.05 -19.94
CA ARG A 54 2.86 7.55 -19.54
C ARG A 54 3.66 8.06 -20.73
N GLN A 55 3.78 7.25 -21.79
CA GLN A 55 4.54 7.61 -22.99
C GLN A 55 4.00 8.88 -23.65
N HIS A 56 2.68 9.00 -23.79
CA HIS A 56 2.06 10.20 -24.37
C HIS A 56 2.27 11.46 -23.54
N ILE A 57 2.29 11.32 -22.22
CA ILE A 57 2.53 12.44 -21.31
C ILE A 57 3.97 12.91 -21.35
N GLU A 58 4.92 11.98 -21.42
CA GLU A 58 6.35 12.28 -21.50
C GLU A 58 6.68 13.02 -22.80
N VAL A 59 6.11 12.57 -23.94
CA VAL A 59 6.22 13.26 -25.23
C VAL A 59 5.60 14.66 -25.19
N ALA A 60 4.41 14.81 -24.59
CA ALA A 60 3.75 16.10 -24.47
C ALA A 60 4.54 17.07 -23.58
N LYS A 61 5.16 16.59 -22.49
CA LYS A 61 6.05 17.38 -21.64
C LYS A 61 7.27 17.88 -22.39
N ILE A 62 7.95 17.02 -23.14
CA ILE A 62 9.09 17.41 -23.98
C ILE A 62 8.68 18.50 -24.96
N LYS A 63 7.49 18.39 -25.57
CA LYS A 63 6.98 19.39 -26.51
C LYS A 63 6.69 20.75 -25.85
N ILE A 64 6.08 20.75 -24.66
CA ILE A 64 5.80 21.98 -23.91
C ILE A 64 7.12 22.63 -23.45
N GLN A 65 8.05 21.84 -22.93
CA GLN A 65 9.36 22.34 -22.48
C GLN A 65 10.17 22.94 -23.64
N ARG A 66 10.08 22.39 -24.85
CA ARG A 66 10.65 22.96 -26.09
C ARG A 66 9.95 24.24 -26.57
N THR A 67 8.69 24.45 -26.18
CA THR A 67 7.93 25.66 -26.58
C THR A 67 8.22 26.82 -25.62
N ASP A 68 8.51 26.53 -24.35
CA ASP A 68 8.89 27.53 -23.33
C ASP A 68 10.40 27.85 -23.30
N SER A 69 11.26 26.96 -23.81
CA SER A 69 12.70 27.23 -23.99
C SER A 69 12.96 27.79 -25.38
N SER A 70 12.91 29.10 -25.50
CA SER A 70 13.21 29.85 -26.73
C SER A 70 14.71 29.95 -27.06
N ASP A 71 15.52 28.94 -26.69
CA ASP A 71 16.93 28.88 -27.06
C ASP A 71 17.25 27.44 -27.50
N GLU A 72 17.37 27.27 -28.81
CA GLU A 72 17.92 26.07 -29.42
C GLU A 72 19.43 26.03 -29.14
N GLU A 73 19.86 25.23 -28.18
CA GLU A 73 21.16 24.53 -28.15
C GLU A 73 21.19 23.68 -26.87
N ASP A 74 21.67 22.43 -26.97
CA ASP A 74 21.78 21.43 -25.87
C ASP A 74 20.56 20.57 -25.48
N LEU A 75 19.82 20.02 -26.45
CA LEU A 75 18.96 18.85 -26.19
C LEU A 75 19.38 17.63 -27.02
N PRO A 76 19.49 16.43 -26.42
CA PRO A 76 19.87 15.20 -27.14
C PRO A 76 18.79 14.79 -28.18
N PRO A 77 19.19 14.08 -29.25
CA PRO A 77 18.30 13.75 -30.36
C PRO A 77 17.16 12.81 -29.92
N VAL A 78 16.04 12.92 -30.66
CA VAL A 78 14.84 12.08 -30.53
C VAL A 78 15.25 10.60 -30.56
N PRO A 79 14.82 9.75 -29.60
CA PRO A 79 15.00 8.33 -29.74
C PRO A 79 14.09 7.84 -30.88
N ASP A 80 14.69 7.19 -31.89
CA ASP A 80 13.97 6.40 -32.89
C ASP A 80 12.92 5.49 -32.22
N ASP A 81 11.86 5.14 -32.95
CA ASP A 81 10.72 4.26 -32.59
C ASP A 81 11.10 2.81 -32.18
N LYS A 82 12.11 2.66 -31.32
CA LYS A 82 12.49 1.43 -30.63
C LYS A 82 12.44 1.68 -29.13
N PRO A 83 11.96 0.70 -28.34
CA PRO A 83 11.89 0.85 -26.89
C PRO A 83 13.28 1.15 -26.34
N PRO A 84 13.46 2.17 -25.47
CA PRO A 84 14.75 2.41 -24.86
C PRO A 84 15.12 1.20 -24.00
N SER A 85 16.13 0.46 -24.44
CA SER A 85 16.90 -0.38 -23.54
C SER A 85 17.57 0.56 -22.54
N ALA A 86 17.51 0.25 -21.24
CA ALA A 86 18.14 1.05 -20.20
C ALA A 86 19.62 1.27 -20.52
N ILE A 87 19.97 2.47 -20.97
CA ILE A 87 21.36 2.92 -21.11
C ILE A 87 21.58 3.96 -20.01
N ILE A 88 22.37 3.55 -19.02
CA ILE A 88 22.93 4.42 -18.00
C ILE A 88 23.95 5.32 -18.70
N LYS A 89 23.71 6.64 -18.72
CA LYS A 89 24.73 7.63 -19.09
C LYS A 89 25.19 8.34 -17.82
N GLU A 90 26.42 8.05 -17.42
CA GLU A 90 27.25 8.98 -16.65
C GLU A 90 27.63 10.15 -17.56
N ASN A 91 27.46 11.38 -17.07
CA ASN A 91 28.50 12.41 -17.11
C ASN A 91 28.02 13.69 -16.40
N GLY A 92 28.89 14.21 -15.54
CA GLY A 92 28.73 15.51 -14.90
C GLY A 92 29.04 16.67 -15.84
N VAL A 93 28.61 17.86 -15.44
CA VAL A 93 29.39 19.09 -15.26
C VAL A 93 28.44 20.25 -14.95
N ASN A 94 28.84 21.02 -13.93
CA ASN A 94 28.42 22.36 -13.48
C ASN A 94 27.36 23.12 -14.29
N GLY A 95 26.19 23.30 -13.68
CA GLY A 95 25.23 24.34 -14.01
C GLY A 95 24.30 24.58 -12.83
N THR A 96 24.35 25.77 -12.25
CA THR A 96 23.54 26.21 -11.11
C THR A 96 22.05 26.23 -11.48
N LYS A 97 21.36 25.09 -11.33
CA LYS A 97 19.91 25.01 -11.42
C LYS A 97 19.32 24.86 -10.03
N MET A 98 18.53 25.86 -9.64
CA MET A 98 17.66 25.80 -8.47
C MET A 98 16.47 24.88 -8.80
N THR A 99 16.71 23.57 -8.78
CA THR A 99 15.68 22.55 -8.93
C THR A 99 15.76 21.62 -7.74
N VAL A 100 14.78 21.76 -6.85
CA VAL A 100 14.51 20.83 -5.76
C VAL A 100 14.08 19.50 -6.39
N ILE A 101 14.94 18.48 -6.20
CA ILE A 101 14.69 17.02 -6.35
C ILE A 101 14.89 16.43 -7.75
N GLU A 102 16.02 15.74 -7.94
CA GLU A 102 16.16 14.59 -8.83
C GLU A 102 16.48 13.36 -7.96
N ARG A 103 15.51 12.47 -7.80
CA ARG A 103 15.59 11.30 -6.91
C ARG A 103 16.26 10.13 -7.66
N GLN A 104 17.59 10.10 -7.68
CA GLN A 104 18.34 8.93 -8.17
C GLN A 104 18.20 7.73 -7.22
N GLU A 105 18.03 6.55 -7.82
CA GLU A 105 17.82 5.24 -7.19
C GLU A 105 18.86 4.92 -6.11
N ILE A 106 18.43 4.82 -4.86
CA ILE A 106 19.18 4.20 -3.76
C ILE A 106 18.54 2.84 -3.49
N LEU A 107 18.74 1.88 -4.40
CA LEU A 107 18.49 0.47 -4.14
C LEU A 107 19.83 -0.27 -4.20
N GLY A 108 20.61 -0.15 -3.13
CA GLY A 108 21.82 -0.93 -2.89
C GLY A 108 21.87 -1.40 -1.43
N PRO A 109 22.42 -2.59 -1.12
CA PRO A 109 22.33 -3.22 0.20
C PRO A 109 23.36 -2.69 1.23
N SER A 110 23.96 -1.52 1.01
CA SER A 110 25.00 -0.97 1.87
C SER A 110 24.44 0.08 2.84
N PRO A 111 24.54 -0.11 4.17
CA PRO A 111 24.07 0.86 5.17
C PRO A 111 24.71 2.25 5.05
N GLU A 112 25.91 2.32 4.48
CA GLU A 112 26.70 3.55 4.35
C GLU A 112 26.17 4.52 3.28
N LEU A 113 25.47 4.02 2.24
CA LEU A 113 24.92 4.84 1.16
C LEU A 113 23.56 5.48 1.48
N ASN A 114 22.83 4.95 2.48
CA ASN A 114 21.63 5.59 3.04
C ASN A 114 21.95 6.77 3.97
N TYR A 115 23.23 6.99 4.27
CA TYR A 115 23.73 8.16 4.97
C TYR A 115 24.24 9.21 3.97
N LYS A 116 23.48 9.47 2.89
CA LYS A 116 23.67 10.75 2.18
C LYS A 116 23.25 11.83 3.15
N ARG A 117 24.25 12.40 3.83
CA ARG A 117 24.13 13.61 4.64
C ARG A 117 23.32 14.62 3.85
N SER A 118 22.27 15.16 4.45
CA SER A 118 21.61 16.31 3.86
C SER A 118 22.67 17.38 3.61
N THR A 119 22.58 18.08 2.48
CA THR A 119 23.51 19.17 2.13
C THR A 119 23.60 20.21 3.27
N SER A 120 22.55 20.32 4.08
CA SER A 120 22.46 21.10 5.30
C SER A 120 23.38 20.60 6.43
N GLN A 121 23.51 19.29 6.67
CA GLN A 121 24.44 18.74 7.67
C GLN A 121 25.91 18.91 7.28
N GLU A 122 26.24 18.83 5.99
CA GLU A 122 27.58 19.21 5.49
C GLU A 122 27.87 20.70 5.68
N ARG A 123 26.86 21.57 5.49
CA ARG A 123 27.01 23.03 5.62
C ARG A 123 27.15 23.48 7.08
N VAL A 124 26.49 22.81 8.03
CA VAL A 124 26.68 23.06 9.48
C VAL A 124 28.07 22.63 9.94
N GLN A 125 28.63 21.54 9.40
CA GLN A 125 29.95 21.07 9.82
C GLN A 125 31.10 21.86 9.18
N ASN A 126 30.92 22.35 7.94
CA ASN A 126 31.94 23.11 7.22
C ASN A 126 31.85 24.64 7.44
N GLY A 127 30.83 25.11 8.15
CA GLY A 127 30.54 26.54 8.32
C GLY A 127 30.09 27.22 7.01
N PRO A 128 29.66 28.49 7.05
CA PRO A 128 29.41 29.26 5.85
C PRO A 128 30.72 29.37 5.05
N LYS A 129 30.66 29.10 3.73
CA LYS A 129 31.79 29.36 2.83
C LYS A 129 32.03 30.86 2.79
N THR A 130 32.92 31.35 3.63
CA THR A 130 33.50 32.68 3.48
C THR A 130 34.29 32.68 2.19
N THR A 131 33.91 33.55 1.27
CA THR A 131 34.68 33.87 0.07
C THR A 131 36.11 34.15 0.52
N GLN A 132 37.08 33.34 0.09
CA GLN A 132 38.49 33.55 0.42
C GLN A 132 38.95 34.90 -0.13
N GLY A 133 38.94 35.90 0.74
CA GLY A 133 39.69 37.15 0.61
C GLY A 133 40.72 37.17 1.74
N ASN A 134 42.00 37.33 1.38
CA ASN A 134 43.11 37.49 2.30
C ASN A 134 42.82 38.56 3.38
N GLY A 135 43.07 38.22 4.65
CA GLY A 135 43.32 39.20 5.71
C GLY A 135 42.30 39.24 6.84
N GLU A 136 42.79 39.00 8.06
CA GLU A 136 42.21 39.35 9.37
C GLU A 136 40.80 38.81 9.71
N SER A 137 40.78 37.82 10.60
CA SER A 137 39.58 37.23 11.20
C SER A 137 38.94 38.18 12.23
N ASN A 138 38.30 39.26 11.77
CA ASN A 138 37.27 39.91 12.55
C ASN A 138 35.95 39.21 12.22
N MET A 139 35.51 38.30 13.11
CA MET A 139 34.16 37.73 13.04
C MET A 139 33.16 38.83 13.41
N GLU A 140 32.83 39.68 12.45
CA GLU A 140 31.71 40.60 12.57
C GLU A 140 30.43 39.74 12.57
N PHE A 141 29.75 39.70 13.73
CA PHE A 141 28.49 38.99 13.86
C PHE A 141 27.42 39.76 13.07
N ASP A 142 27.03 39.22 11.91
CA ASP A 142 25.84 39.66 11.22
C ASP A 142 24.65 38.78 11.64
N LEU A 143 23.51 39.42 11.96
CA LEU A 143 22.28 38.74 12.33
C LEU A 143 21.80 37.79 11.22
N SER A 144 22.17 38.07 9.96
CA SER A 144 21.87 37.22 8.81
C SER A 144 22.48 35.81 8.94
N ASN A 145 23.61 35.65 9.63
CA ASN A 145 24.25 34.34 9.85
C ASN A 145 23.36 33.39 10.66
N CYS A 146 22.50 33.92 11.54
CA CYS A 146 21.51 33.12 12.26
C CYS A 146 20.44 32.55 11.31
N LEU A 147 20.11 33.26 10.22
CA LEU A 147 19.12 32.80 9.25
C LEU A 147 19.60 31.57 8.49
N ASP A 148 20.90 31.44 8.23
CA ASP A 148 21.48 30.24 7.61
C ASP A 148 21.38 29.02 8.51
N LEU A 149 21.58 29.19 9.82
CA LEU A 149 21.39 28.11 10.80
C LEU A 149 19.91 27.73 10.93
N VAL A 150 19.00 28.71 10.95
CA VAL A 150 17.55 28.47 10.96
C VAL A 150 17.12 27.75 9.68
N LYS A 151 17.61 28.18 8.51
CA LYS A 151 17.37 27.53 7.23
C LYS A 151 17.89 26.10 7.22
N ALA A 152 19.13 25.86 7.64
CA ALA A 152 19.70 24.51 7.71
C ALA A 152 18.91 23.61 8.69
N GLY A 153 18.47 24.17 9.83
CA GLY A 153 17.58 23.49 10.77
C GLY A 153 16.25 23.11 10.13
N MET A 154 15.59 24.05 9.44
CA MET A 154 14.35 23.77 8.71
C MET A 154 14.55 22.75 7.59
N GLU A 155 15.60 22.87 6.78
CA GLU A 155 15.95 21.89 5.75
C GLU A 155 16.15 20.50 6.34
N SER A 156 16.83 20.37 7.49
CA SER A 156 17.02 19.07 8.15
C SER A 156 15.73 18.45 8.70
N ILE A 157 14.74 19.27 9.05
CA ILE A 157 13.41 18.81 9.48
C ILE A 157 12.58 18.40 8.26
N ILE A 158 12.66 19.17 7.16
CA ILE A 158 11.94 18.90 5.91
C ILE A 158 12.48 17.65 5.21
N GLU A 159 13.81 17.49 5.18
CA GLU A 159 14.51 16.37 4.54
C GLU A 159 14.73 15.19 5.49
N ASP A 160 13.90 15.06 6.51
CA ASP A 160 14.05 13.96 7.46
C ASP A 160 13.76 12.59 6.80
N GLN A 161 14.50 11.58 7.25
CA GLN A 161 14.34 10.21 6.74
C GLN A 161 13.06 9.54 7.23
N VAL A 162 12.35 10.15 8.18
CA VAL A 162 11.17 9.56 8.83
C VAL A 162 9.88 9.99 8.14
N THR A 163 9.68 11.29 7.90
CA THR A 163 8.42 11.80 7.31
C THR A 163 8.22 11.30 5.89
N SER A 164 9.28 11.23 5.10
CA SER A 164 9.25 10.73 3.71
C SER A 164 8.72 9.30 3.57
N VAL A 165 8.81 8.48 4.62
CA VAL A 165 8.32 7.09 4.64
C VAL A 165 6.81 7.01 4.92
N PHE A 166 6.22 8.11 5.42
CA PHE A 166 4.77 8.27 5.58
C PHE A 166 4.10 9.01 4.41
N GLU A 167 4.89 9.67 3.56
CA GLU A 167 4.38 10.30 2.36
C GLU A 167 3.86 9.26 1.37
N ALA A 168 2.75 9.56 0.69
CA ALA A 168 2.22 8.66 -0.32
C ALA A 168 3.20 8.55 -1.49
N GLU A 169 3.59 7.32 -1.85
CA GLU A 169 4.48 7.10 -3.00
C GLU A 169 3.87 7.71 -4.27
N GLU A 170 4.63 8.58 -4.93
CA GLU A 170 4.26 9.12 -6.23
C GLU A 170 4.50 8.06 -7.31
N LEU A 171 3.42 7.60 -7.92
CA LEU A 171 3.51 6.65 -9.02
C LEU A 171 4.15 7.33 -10.24
N ARG A 172 5.28 6.77 -10.71
CA ARG A 172 5.96 7.22 -11.95
C ARG A 172 5.07 7.16 -13.19
N SER A 173 4.05 6.29 -13.20
CA SER A 173 3.11 6.14 -14.31
C SER A 173 1.85 6.97 -14.13
N TRP A 174 1.41 7.64 -15.20
CA TRP A 174 0.06 8.18 -15.26
C TRP A 174 -0.97 7.08 -15.03
N ASN A 175 -1.95 7.40 -14.21
CA ASN A 175 -3.06 6.51 -13.95
C ASN A 175 -4.36 7.32 -13.90
N LEU A 176 -5.48 6.61 -13.99
CA LEU A 176 -6.82 7.18 -14.01
C LEU A 176 -7.27 7.76 -12.64
N LEU A 177 -6.44 7.71 -11.60
CA LEU A 177 -6.69 8.27 -10.27
C LEU A 177 -5.69 9.40 -10.02
N THR A 178 -6.15 10.64 -10.18
CA THR A 178 -5.35 11.86 -9.93
C THR A 178 -5.14 12.14 -8.44
N ARG A 179 -4.82 11.13 -7.63
CA ARG A 179 -4.71 11.33 -6.17
C ARG A 179 -3.41 12.06 -5.79
N THR A 180 -2.33 11.87 -6.54
CA THR A 180 -1.00 12.40 -6.20
C THR A 180 -0.38 13.29 -7.26
N ASN A 181 -0.92 13.38 -8.48
CA ASN A 181 -0.33 14.22 -9.52
C ASN A 181 -1.38 15.03 -10.30
N ARG A 182 -1.67 16.23 -9.80
CA ARG A 182 -2.65 17.18 -10.36
C ARG A 182 -2.24 17.76 -11.72
N GLN A 183 -0.98 17.59 -12.15
CA GLN A 183 -0.48 18.19 -13.39
C GLN A 183 -0.92 17.45 -14.65
N TYR A 184 -1.53 16.26 -14.53
CA TYR A 184 -1.89 15.42 -15.67
C TYR A 184 -3.40 15.35 -15.98
N GLU A 185 -4.24 16.14 -15.31
CA GLU A 185 -5.70 16.04 -15.49
C GLU A 185 -6.15 16.44 -16.91
N PHE A 186 -5.38 17.28 -17.61
CA PHE A 186 -5.84 17.92 -18.85
C PHE A 186 -4.78 18.01 -19.96
N LEU A 187 -3.82 17.08 -20.02
CA LEU A 187 -2.73 17.21 -20.99
C LEU A 187 -3.19 16.97 -22.45
N THR A 188 -4.12 16.05 -22.68
CA THR A 188 -4.74 15.85 -24.01
C THR A 188 -6.21 15.45 -23.91
N TRP A 189 -7.04 15.96 -24.83
CA TRP A 189 -8.48 15.66 -24.93
C TRP A 189 -8.78 14.15 -25.02
N ARG A 190 -7.93 13.38 -25.72
CA ARG A 190 -8.07 11.91 -25.83
C ARG A 190 -7.96 11.23 -24.46
N LEU A 191 -7.00 11.66 -23.63
CA LEU A 191 -6.81 11.13 -22.28
C LEU A 191 -7.95 11.54 -21.34
N THR A 192 -8.46 12.76 -21.50
CA THR A 192 -9.62 13.24 -20.74
C THR A 192 -10.89 12.44 -21.03
N ILE A 193 -11.15 12.04 -22.29
CA ILE A 193 -12.28 11.15 -22.61
C ILE A 193 -12.12 9.79 -21.93
N ILE A 194 -10.93 9.18 -22.02
CA ILE A 194 -10.65 7.88 -21.40
C ILE A 194 -10.81 7.98 -19.87
N TRP A 195 -10.37 9.08 -19.28
CA TRP A 195 -10.54 9.37 -17.87
C TRP A 195 -12.02 9.50 -17.48
N ALA A 196 -12.81 10.28 -18.23
CA ALA A 196 -14.24 10.47 -17.96
C ALA A 196 -15.03 9.16 -18.10
N MET A 197 -14.75 8.37 -19.13
CA MET A 197 -15.34 7.03 -19.29
C MET A 197 -14.95 6.11 -18.13
N GLY A 198 -13.67 6.10 -17.75
CA GLY A 198 -13.17 5.34 -16.60
C GLY A 198 -13.84 5.76 -15.29
N PHE A 199 -14.07 7.05 -15.09
CA PHE A 199 -14.79 7.60 -13.94
C PHE A 199 -16.22 7.05 -13.89
N VAL A 200 -16.98 7.16 -14.98
CA VAL A 200 -18.36 6.64 -15.06
C VAL A 200 -18.39 5.14 -14.74
N VAL A 201 -17.54 4.33 -15.37
CA VAL A 201 -17.50 2.88 -15.15
C VAL A 201 -17.17 2.55 -13.68
N ARG A 202 -16.23 3.27 -13.07
CA ARG A 202 -15.80 3.01 -11.69
C ARG A 202 -16.88 3.34 -10.68
N TYR A 203 -17.45 4.53 -10.75
CA TYR A 203 -18.36 5.01 -9.70
C TYR A 203 -19.80 4.55 -9.89
N MET A 204 -20.25 4.34 -11.14
CA MET A 204 -21.63 3.92 -11.40
C MET A 204 -21.81 2.39 -11.43
N PHE A 205 -20.76 1.62 -11.71
CA PHE A 205 -20.87 0.16 -11.85
C PHE A 205 -19.94 -0.58 -10.88
N LEU A 206 -18.62 -0.33 -10.92
CA LEU A 206 -17.67 -1.10 -10.12
C LEU A 206 -17.79 -0.83 -8.62
N LEU A 207 -17.95 0.43 -8.20
CA LEU A 207 -18.03 0.79 -6.78
C LEU A 207 -19.31 0.22 -6.12
N PRO A 208 -20.52 0.37 -6.68
CA PRO A 208 -21.72 -0.27 -6.13
C PRO A 208 -21.58 -1.79 -6.02
N LEU A 209 -21.02 -2.44 -7.06
CA LEU A 209 -20.75 -3.88 -7.03
C LEU A 209 -19.78 -4.27 -5.91
N ARG A 210 -18.69 -3.51 -5.72
CA ARG A 210 -17.70 -3.74 -4.65
C ARG A 210 -18.31 -3.55 -3.26
N ILE A 211 -19.14 -2.53 -3.07
CA ILE A 211 -19.86 -2.29 -1.81
C ILE A 211 -20.81 -3.46 -1.52
N MET A 212 -21.57 -3.92 -2.51
CA MET A 212 -22.47 -5.06 -2.37
C MET A 212 -21.71 -6.33 -1.97
N ILE A 213 -20.62 -6.66 -2.67
CA ILE A 213 -19.76 -7.82 -2.33
C ILE A 213 -19.18 -7.67 -0.92
N PHE A 214 -18.74 -6.46 -0.55
CA PHE A 214 -18.21 -6.20 0.79
C PHE A 214 -19.25 -6.45 1.87
N VAL A 215 -20.46 -5.91 1.72
CA VAL A 215 -21.55 -6.08 2.69
C VAL A 215 -21.91 -7.55 2.83
N ILE A 216 -22.11 -8.26 1.72
CA ILE A 216 -22.38 -9.71 1.72
C ILE A 216 -21.24 -10.47 2.39
N GLY A 217 -19.98 -10.12 2.09
CA GLY A 217 -18.80 -10.78 2.65
C GLY A 217 -18.66 -10.58 4.16
N VAL A 218 -18.97 -9.39 4.66
CA VAL A 218 -18.96 -9.09 6.11
C VAL A 218 -20.06 -9.89 6.82
N TRP A 219 -21.28 -9.91 6.26
CA TRP A 219 -22.37 -10.71 6.81
C TRP A 219 -22.04 -12.20 6.82
N TRP A 220 -21.46 -12.70 5.73
CA TRP A 220 -21.00 -14.08 5.62
C TRP A 220 -19.96 -14.43 6.68
N LEU A 221 -18.94 -13.59 6.86
CA LEU A 221 -17.93 -13.77 7.90
C LEU A 221 -18.56 -13.78 9.31
N ILE A 222 -19.50 -12.87 9.59
CA ILE A 222 -20.19 -12.82 10.90
C ILE A 222 -20.98 -14.10 11.14
N ALA A 223 -21.72 -14.58 10.14
CA ALA A 223 -22.50 -15.81 10.24
C ALA A 223 -21.58 -17.04 10.43
N CYS A 224 -20.55 -17.20 9.60
CA CYS A 224 -19.59 -18.29 9.69
C CYS A 224 -18.88 -18.34 11.05
N THR A 225 -18.40 -17.19 11.53
CA THR A 225 -17.72 -17.12 12.84
C THR A 225 -18.68 -17.35 14.01
N ALA A 226 -19.96 -17.01 13.88
CA ALA A 226 -20.98 -17.38 14.86
C ALA A 226 -21.21 -18.89 14.89
N CYS A 227 -21.31 -19.55 13.73
CA CYS A 227 -21.42 -21.01 13.64
C CYS A 227 -20.18 -21.73 14.16
N ILE A 228 -18.96 -21.23 13.92
CA ILE A 228 -17.73 -21.82 14.48
C ILE A 228 -17.67 -21.63 16.00
N GLY A 229 -18.17 -20.49 16.50
CA GLY A 229 -18.18 -20.18 17.92
C GLY A 229 -19.01 -21.14 18.77
N THR A 230 -19.97 -21.85 18.19
CA THR A 230 -20.76 -22.87 18.90
C THR A 230 -20.07 -24.23 18.98
N LEU A 231 -18.96 -24.43 18.26
CA LEU A 231 -18.19 -25.66 18.30
C LEU A 231 -17.30 -25.72 19.55
N PRO A 232 -17.13 -26.91 20.16
CA PRO A 232 -16.22 -27.09 21.28
C PRO A 232 -14.77 -26.86 20.85
N ASP A 233 -13.96 -26.33 21.77
CA ASP A 233 -12.55 -26.09 21.49
C ASP A 233 -11.79 -27.39 21.26
N GLY A 234 -10.96 -27.40 20.21
CA GLY A 234 -10.17 -28.55 19.82
C GLY A 234 -9.76 -28.50 18.35
N LYS A 235 -9.07 -29.56 17.91
CA LYS A 235 -8.49 -29.67 16.56
C LYS A 235 -9.53 -29.55 15.45
N THR A 236 -10.74 -30.06 15.67
CA THR A 236 -11.82 -29.99 14.67
C THR A 236 -12.27 -28.55 14.46
N LYS A 237 -12.53 -27.79 15.54
CA LYS A 237 -12.89 -26.37 15.46
C LYS A 237 -11.81 -25.57 14.76
N GLN A 238 -10.53 -25.83 15.06
CA GLN A 238 -9.41 -25.14 14.43
C GLN A 238 -9.27 -25.45 12.95
N ARG A 239 -9.44 -26.72 12.52
CA ARG A 239 -9.43 -27.09 11.10
C ARG A 239 -10.56 -26.42 10.33
N ILE A 240 -11.76 -26.41 10.90
CA ILE A 240 -12.92 -25.73 10.32
C ILE A 240 -12.65 -24.22 10.26
N ASN A 241 -12.16 -23.63 11.36
CA ASN A 241 -11.82 -22.22 11.42
C ASN A 241 -10.77 -21.84 10.38
N TYR A 242 -9.72 -22.65 10.20
CA TYR A 242 -8.71 -22.42 9.18
C TYR A 242 -9.34 -22.35 7.78
N ALA A 243 -10.10 -23.37 7.40
CA ALA A 243 -10.72 -23.45 6.08
C ALA A 243 -11.71 -22.31 5.83
N VAL A 244 -12.59 -22.05 6.80
CA VAL A 244 -13.63 -21.02 6.72
C VAL A 244 -13.03 -19.61 6.80
N SER A 245 -11.98 -19.38 7.58
CA SER A 245 -11.28 -18.09 7.62
C SER A 245 -10.68 -17.78 6.26
N VAL A 246 -9.89 -18.70 5.70
CA VAL A 246 -9.28 -18.53 4.38
C VAL A 246 -10.34 -18.28 3.31
N MET A 247 -11.47 -19.00 3.36
CA MET A 247 -12.62 -18.77 2.49
C MET A 247 -13.20 -17.35 2.64
N CYS A 248 -13.49 -16.92 3.86
CA CYS A 248 -14.10 -15.61 4.13
C CYS A 248 -13.17 -14.45 3.74
N PHE A 249 -11.88 -14.55 4.04
CA PHE A 249 -10.90 -13.52 3.65
C PHE A 249 -10.65 -13.52 2.14
N ASN A 250 -10.63 -14.68 1.48
CA ASN A 250 -10.63 -14.74 0.02
C ASN A 250 -11.85 -14.05 -0.57
N PHE A 251 -13.03 -14.26 -0.01
CA PHE A 251 -14.26 -13.59 -0.41
C PHE A 251 -14.16 -12.08 -0.23
N LEU A 252 -13.75 -11.60 0.96
CA LEU A 252 -13.57 -10.18 1.25
C LEU A 252 -12.53 -9.52 0.33
N SER A 253 -11.42 -10.20 0.00
CA SER A 253 -10.42 -9.67 -0.94
C SER A 253 -10.99 -9.36 -2.33
N ARG A 254 -12.12 -9.97 -2.71
CA ARG A 254 -12.78 -9.70 -3.98
C ARG A 254 -13.38 -8.29 -4.03
N CYS A 255 -13.81 -7.72 -2.90
CA CYS A 255 -14.40 -6.37 -2.89
C CYS A 255 -13.37 -5.30 -3.25
N ILE A 256 -12.09 -5.49 -2.89
CA ILE A 256 -11.00 -4.60 -3.28
C ILE A 256 -10.34 -5.02 -4.60
N SER A 257 -10.84 -6.08 -5.25
CA SER A 257 -10.25 -6.65 -6.47
C SER A 257 -8.77 -7.03 -6.30
N ALA A 258 -8.38 -7.53 -5.11
CA ALA A 258 -7.00 -7.89 -4.84
C ALA A 258 -6.52 -8.98 -5.81
N VAL A 259 -5.29 -8.83 -6.29
CA VAL A 259 -4.51 -9.84 -7.01
C VAL A 259 -3.27 -10.08 -6.17
N ILE A 260 -3.19 -11.26 -5.56
CA ILE A 260 -2.13 -11.61 -4.62
C ILE A 260 -1.28 -12.70 -5.27
N THR A 261 0.03 -12.56 -5.12
CA THR A 261 1.02 -13.53 -5.57
C THR A 261 1.85 -13.93 -4.35
N TYR A 262 1.93 -15.22 -4.09
CA TYR A 262 2.69 -15.77 -2.97
C TYR A 262 3.97 -16.40 -3.49
N HIS A 263 5.08 -16.05 -2.85
CA HIS A 263 6.39 -16.65 -3.08
C HIS A 263 6.74 -17.53 -1.89
N ASP A 264 7.54 -18.57 -2.10
CA ASP A 264 8.07 -19.44 -1.05
C ASP A 264 7.02 -20.03 -0.10
N ALA A 265 5.90 -20.48 -0.66
CA ALA A 265 4.74 -21.00 0.08
C ALA A 265 5.06 -22.20 1.02
N HIS A 266 6.22 -22.85 0.86
CA HIS A 266 6.70 -23.91 1.73
C HIS A 266 7.12 -23.41 3.12
N TYR A 267 7.47 -22.12 3.27
CA TYR A 267 7.76 -21.48 4.56
C TYR A 267 6.54 -20.88 5.26
N LYS A 268 5.33 -21.22 4.81
CA LYS A 268 4.09 -20.69 5.39
C LYS A 268 4.05 -20.94 6.91
N PRO A 269 3.71 -19.91 7.71
CA PRO A 269 3.64 -20.04 9.17
C PRO A 269 2.62 -21.10 9.60
N LYS A 270 3.03 -22.03 10.46
CA LYS A 270 2.15 -23.09 11.01
C LYS A 270 1.76 -22.83 12.46
N ASN A 271 2.67 -22.26 13.23
CA ASN A 271 2.52 -21.85 14.63
C ASN A 271 3.49 -20.69 14.91
N GLY A 272 3.64 -20.28 16.17
CA GLY A 272 4.59 -19.24 16.53
C GLY A 272 4.16 -17.84 16.08
N ILE A 273 5.11 -17.04 15.59
CA ILE A 273 4.91 -15.63 15.26
C ILE A 273 5.26 -15.37 13.79
N CYS A 274 4.28 -14.91 13.03
CA CYS A 274 4.44 -14.32 11.70
C CYS A 274 4.71 -12.82 11.85
N VAL A 275 5.83 -12.37 11.32
CA VAL A 275 6.28 -10.97 11.39
C VAL A 275 6.31 -10.40 9.98
N ALA A 276 5.52 -9.36 9.73
CA ALA A 276 5.45 -8.70 8.44
C ALA A 276 5.67 -7.18 8.53
N ASN A 277 6.25 -6.58 7.49
CA ASN A 277 6.21 -5.13 7.31
C ASN A 277 4.74 -4.66 7.14
N HIS A 278 4.47 -3.39 7.47
CA HIS A 278 3.09 -2.88 7.50
C HIS A 278 2.90 -1.68 6.58
N THR A 279 2.18 -1.89 5.49
CA THR A 279 1.90 -0.87 4.48
C THR A 279 0.51 -0.27 4.61
N SER A 280 -0.46 -1.05 5.08
CA SER A 280 -1.87 -0.66 5.10
C SER A 280 -2.68 -1.51 6.06
N PRO A 281 -3.80 -1.01 6.61
CA PRO A 281 -4.75 -1.86 7.36
C PRO A 281 -5.24 -3.10 6.59
N ILE A 282 -5.14 -3.09 5.25
CA ILE A 282 -5.54 -4.19 4.38
C ILE A 282 -4.54 -5.37 4.41
N ASP A 283 -3.31 -5.18 4.90
CA ASP A 283 -2.27 -6.22 4.93
C ASP A 283 -2.72 -7.49 5.65
N ALA A 284 -3.40 -7.34 6.78
CA ALA A 284 -3.95 -8.46 7.51
C ALA A 284 -4.95 -9.26 6.66
N LEU A 285 -5.80 -8.58 5.89
CA LEU A 285 -6.73 -9.22 4.96
C LEU A 285 -5.98 -9.97 3.86
N VAL A 286 -4.91 -9.37 3.30
CA VAL A 286 -4.09 -9.99 2.24
C VAL A 286 -3.43 -11.27 2.75
N LEU A 287 -2.78 -11.23 3.91
CA LEU A 287 -2.14 -12.40 4.50
C LEU A 287 -3.15 -13.49 4.89
N MET A 288 -4.32 -13.11 5.38
CA MET A 288 -5.39 -14.05 5.75
C MET A 288 -6.09 -14.71 4.55
N CYS A 289 -5.78 -14.29 3.31
CA CYS A 289 -6.27 -14.96 2.11
C CYS A 289 -5.57 -16.30 1.84
N ASP A 290 -4.42 -16.57 2.43
CA ASP A 290 -3.65 -17.80 2.18
C ASP A 290 -3.32 -18.59 3.46
N ASN A 291 -3.54 -17.99 4.63
CA ASN A 291 -3.34 -18.66 5.91
C ASN A 291 -4.32 -18.13 6.98
N CYS A 292 -4.45 -18.83 8.10
CA CYS A 292 -5.23 -18.36 9.24
C CYS A 292 -4.28 -17.84 10.33
N TYR A 293 -4.50 -16.61 10.79
CA TYR A 293 -3.68 -15.96 11.81
C TYR A 293 -4.51 -15.52 13.00
N SER A 294 -3.88 -15.54 14.18
CA SER A 294 -4.36 -14.81 15.34
C SER A 294 -3.84 -13.38 15.28
N LEU A 295 -4.75 -12.47 14.95
CA LEU A 295 -4.49 -11.03 14.93
C LEU A 295 -4.24 -10.46 16.34
N ILE A 296 -3.32 -9.50 16.39
CA ILE A 296 -3.12 -8.60 17.53
C ILE A 296 -3.51 -7.19 17.14
N GLY A 297 -4.19 -6.48 18.02
CA GLY A 297 -4.44 -5.06 17.82
C GLY A 297 -5.08 -4.38 19.01
N GLN A 298 -5.26 -3.07 18.88
CA GLN A 298 -6.04 -2.31 19.85
C GLN A 298 -7.53 -2.65 19.69
N ARG A 299 -8.27 -2.73 20.80
CA ARG A 299 -9.72 -2.88 20.76
C ARG A 299 -10.36 -1.62 20.18
N HIS A 300 -11.21 -1.79 19.18
CA HIS A 300 -11.91 -0.71 18.50
C HIS A 300 -13.43 -0.79 18.74
N ASN A 301 -14.09 0.37 18.64
CA ASN A 301 -15.54 0.49 18.67
C ASN A 301 -16.12 0.54 17.24
N GLY A 302 -17.44 0.71 17.14
CA GLY A 302 -18.14 0.83 15.86
C GLY A 302 -18.02 -0.43 14.98
N PHE A 303 -17.92 -0.22 13.67
CA PHE A 303 -17.85 -1.29 12.68
C PHE A 303 -16.67 -2.25 12.89
N LEU A 304 -15.46 -1.72 13.12
CA LEU A 304 -14.28 -2.55 13.38
C LEU A 304 -14.43 -3.38 14.66
N GLY A 305 -15.07 -2.83 15.70
CA GLY A 305 -15.38 -3.59 16.90
C GLY A 305 -16.34 -4.76 16.67
N ILE A 306 -17.32 -4.61 15.77
CA ILE A 306 -18.22 -5.71 15.38
C ILE A 306 -17.41 -6.83 14.71
N LEU A 307 -16.51 -6.47 13.81
CA LEU A 307 -15.65 -7.42 13.11
C LEU A 307 -14.68 -8.13 14.06
N GLN A 308 -14.04 -7.39 14.98
CA GLN A 308 -13.15 -7.95 16.01
C GLN A 308 -13.88 -8.96 16.90
N ARG A 309 -15.09 -8.61 17.37
CA ARG A 309 -15.94 -9.53 18.16
C ARG A 309 -16.37 -10.75 17.37
N ALA A 310 -16.62 -10.59 16.07
CA ALA A 310 -16.96 -11.72 15.21
C ALA A 310 -15.79 -12.70 15.08
N LEU A 311 -14.61 -12.20 14.72
CA LEU A 311 -13.39 -13.00 14.61
C LEU A 311 -13.03 -13.70 15.92
N ALA A 312 -13.16 -13.01 17.06
CA ALA A 312 -12.87 -13.56 18.39
C ALA A 312 -13.74 -14.78 18.77
N ARG A 313 -14.88 -15.02 18.12
CA ARG A 313 -15.69 -16.24 18.34
C ARG A 313 -15.04 -17.48 17.74
N ALA A 314 -14.29 -17.32 16.65
CA ALA A 314 -13.79 -18.42 15.85
C ALA A 314 -12.34 -18.78 16.15
N SER A 315 -11.53 -17.81 16.59
CA SER A 315 -10.10 -17.96 16.81
C SER A 315 -9.62 -17.12 18.01
N PRO A 316 -8.59 -17.55 18.76
CA PRO A 316 -8.01 -16.78 19.87
C PRO A 316 -7.23 -15.57 19.35
N HIS A 317 -7.95 -14.51 19.01
CA HIS A 317 -7.39 -13.19 18.69
C HIS A 317 -7.05 -12.43 19.97
N ILE A 318 -5.98 -11.63 19.94
CA ILE A 318 -5.49 -10.92 21.12
C ILE A 318 -5.76 -9.42 20.94
N TRP A 319 -6.78 -8.91 21.63
CA TRP A 319 -7.15 -7.49 21.60
C TRP A 319 -6.76 -6.80 22.90
N PHE A 320 -6.02 -5.71 22.80
CA PHE A 320 -5.55 -4.94 23.95
C PHE A 320 -6.33 -3.65 24.13
N GLU A 321 -6.53 -3.25 25.38
CA GLU A 321 -6.99 -1.89 25.69
C GLU A 321 -5.88 -0.86 25.46
N ARG A 322 -6.24 0.38 25.12
CA ARG A 322 -5.26 1.44 24.83
C ARG A 322 -4.29 1.69 26.00
N SER A 323 -4.76 1.53 27.24
CA SER A 323 -3.93 1.63 28.45
C SER A 323 -2.99 0.44 28.61
N GLU A 324 -3.43 -0.76 28.26
CA GLU A 324 -2.70 -2.02 28.42
C GLU A 324 -1.61 -2.21 27.37
N VAL A 325 -1.77 -1.66 26.16
CA VAL A 325 -0.72 -1.68 25.11
C VAL A 325 0.59 -1.03 25.59
N LYS A 326 0.51 -0.12 26.57
CA LYS A 326 1.70 0.52 27.16
C LYS A 326 2.45 -0.40 28.12
N ASP A 327 1.78 -1.42 28.66
CA ASP A 327 2.38 -2.41 29.54
C ASP A 327 3.01 -3.55 28.70
N ARG A 328 4.31 -3.42 28.46
CA ARG A 328 5.10 -4.41 27.70
C ARG A 328 5.07 -5.79 28.34
N HIS A 329 4.98 -5.89 29.66
CA HIS A 329 4.97 -7.18 30.35
C HIS A 329 3.63 -7.89 30.16
N ALA A 330 2.52 -7.17 30.25
CA ALA A 330 1.19 -7.72 29.98
C ALA A 330 1.07 -8.24 28.54
N VAL A 331 1.59 -7.48 27.56
CA VAL A 331 1.63 -7.91 26.15
C VAL A 331 2.47 -9.17 26.00
N ALA A 332 3.73 -9.15 26.45
CA ALA A 332 4.63 -10.31 26.33
C ALA A 332 4.07 -11.57 26.98
N LYS A 333 3.40 -11.43 28.13
CA LYS A 333 2.75 -12.55 28.83
C LYS A 333 1.65 -13.19 27.97
N ARG A 334 0.72 -12.40 27.42
CA ARG A 334 -0.35 -12.93 26.55
C ARG A 334 0.17 -13.60 25.28
N LEU A 335 1.20 -13.02 24.68
CA LEU A 335 1.83 -13.62 23.50
C LEU A 335 2.46 -14.98 23.85
N LYS A 336 3.13 -15.07 25.01
CA LYS A 336 3.74 -16.31 25.47
C LYS A 336 2.70 -17.39 25.80
N GLU A 337 1.61 -17.00 26.45
CA GLU A 337 0.47 -17.89 26.73
C GLU A 337 -0.14 -18.43 25.43
N HIS A 338 -0.32 -17.58 24.42
CA HIS A 338 -0.86 -18.00 23.12
C HIS A 338 0.06 -19.01 22.40
N ILE A 339 1.36 -18.76 22.38
CA ILE A 339 2.36 -19.63 21.72
C ILE A 339 2.54 -20.95 22.48
N SER A 340 2.29 -20.97 23.79
CA SER A 340 2.39 -22.19 24.61
C SER A 340 1.39 -23.28 24.23
N VAL A 341 0.32 -22.92 23.51
CA VAL A 341 -0.69 -23.87 23.00
C VAL A 341 -0.32 -24.25 21.55
N PRO A 342 0.16 -25.47 21.28
CA PRO A 342 0.70 -25.84 19.96
C PRO A 342 -0.31 -25.80 18.82
N ASP A 343 -1.58 -25.97 19.17
CA ASP A 343 -2.72 -26.04 18.26
C ASP A 343 -3.27 -24.63 17.89
N ASN A 344 -2.77 -23.56 18.53
CA ASN A 344 -3.20 -22.20 18.21
C ASN A 344 -2.65 -21.74 16.84
N PRO A 345 -3.42 -20.92 16.10
CA PRO A 345 -2.92 -20.31 14.87
C PRO A 345 -1.69 -19.43 15.13
N PRO A 346 -0.79 -19.28 14.15
CA PRO A 346 0.33 -18.35 14.25
C PRO A 346 -0.17 -16.94 14.49
N ILE A 347 0.55 -16.22 15.35
CA ILE A 347 0.27 -14.83 15.64
C ILE A 347 0.74 -13.96 14.48
N LEU A 348 -0.08 -13.04 13.99
CA LEU A 348 0.37 -12.03 13.02
C LEU A 348 0.72 -10.72 13.72
N ILE A 349 1.97 -10.28 13.56
CA ILE A 349 2.51 -9.05 14.14
C ILE A 349 3.12 -8.16 13.06
N PHE A 350 2.79 -6.88 13.16
CA PHE A 350 3.39 -5.78 12.41
C PHE A 350 4.29 -4.97 13.36
N PRO A 351 5.58 -5.33 13.49
CA PRO A 351 6.45 -4.82 14.55
C PRO A 351 6.86 -3.36 14.37
N GLU A 352 6.54 -2.74 13.22
CA GLU A 352 6.70 -1.30 12.99
C GLU A 352 5.75 -0.48 13.87
N GLY A 353 4.57 -1.02 14.17
CA GLY A 353 3.53 -0.36 14.95
C GLY A 353 2.80 0.78 14.22
N THR A 354 3.08 0.99 12.95
CA THR A 354 2.44 1.99 12.08
C THR A 354 2.44 1.50 10.64
N CYS A 355 1.62 2.10 9.77
CA CYS A 355 1.62 1.83 8.33
C CYS A 355 2.55 2.80 7.61
N ILE A 356 3.35 2.30 6.67
CA ILE A 356 4.30 3.09 5.88
C ILE A 356 4.19 2.82 4.37
N ASN A 357 4.81 3.67 3.54
CA ASN A 357 4.74 3.58 2.09
C ASN A 357 5.61 2.47 1.45
N ASN A 358 6.30 1.67 2.27
CA ASN A 358 7.14 0.54 1.84
C ASN A 358 8.38 0.91 0.97
N THR A 359 8.73 2.19 0.87
CA THR A 359 10.01 2.63 0.27
C THR A 359 11.20 2.36 1.18
N SER A 360 10.92 2.16 2.48
CA SER A 360 11.86 1.77 3.53
C SER A 360 11.08 1.00 4.60
N VAL A 361 11.76 0.37 5.55
CA VAL A 361 11.15 -0.25 6.73
C VAL A 361 11.52 0.53 7.98
N MET A 362 10.56 0.71 8.89
CA MET A 362 10.82 1.35 10.17
C MET A 362 11.53 0.38 11.12
N GLN A 363 12.24 0.92 12.10
CA GLN A 363 12.87 0.10 13.13
C GLN A 363 11.80 -0.73 13.87
N PHE A 364 11.95 -2.05 13.82
CA PHE A 364 11.06 -2.98 14.48
C PHE A 364 11.14 -2.89 16.00
N LYS A 365 9.99 -2.92 16.66
CA LYS A 365 9.93 -2.95 18.13
C LYS A 365 10.40 -4.32 18.64
N LYS A 366 11.42 -4.30 19.50
CA LYS A 366 12.07 -5.50 20.07
C LYS A 366 11.09 -6.45 20.77
N GLY A 367 10.05 -5.93 21.42
CA GLY A 367 9.10 -6.73 22.22
C GLY A 367 8.40 -7.85 21.43
N SER A 368 8.23 -7.70 20.11
CA SER A 368 7.67 -8.75 19.25
C SER A 368 8.55 -9.99 19.12
N PHE A 369 9.85 -9.87 19.44
CA PHE A 369 10.86 -10.93 19.28
C PHE A 369 11.28 -11.56 20.63
N GLU A 370 10.93 -10.93 21.76
CA GLU A 370 11.35 -11.38 23.10
C GLU A 370 10.44 -12.47 23.70
N VAL A 371 9.30 -12.74 23.07
CA VAL A 371 8.29 -13.69 23.58
C VAL A 371 8.77 -15.14 23.50
N GLY A 372 9.69 -15.44 22.57
CA GLY A 372 10.12 -16.79 22.22
C GLY A 372 9.21 -17.47 21.19
N GLY A 373 9.61 -18.65 20.71
CA GLY A 373 8.92 -19.40 19.65
C GLY A 373 9.50 -19.18 18.25
N THR A 374 9.01 -19.93 17.28
CA THR A 374 9.46 -19.83 15.89
C THR A 374 8.97 -18.55 15.24
N ILE A 375 9.89 -17.79 14.65
CA ILE A 375 9.59 -16.55 13.93
C ILE A 375 9.58 -16.83 12.43
N TYR A 376 8.51 -16.41 11.77
CA TYR A 376 8.32 -16.49 10.34
C TYR A 376 8.33 -15.08 9.76
N PRO A 377 9.44 -14.64 9.15
CA PRO A 377 9.49 -13.35 8.48
C PRO A 377 8.70 -13.41 7.17
N VAL A 378 7.89 -12.38 6.93
CA VAL A 378 7.11 -12.19 5.70
C VAL A 378 7.35 -10.78 5.19
N ALA A 379 7.55 -10.63 3.89
CA ALA A 379 7.60 -9.33 3.23
C ALA A 379 6.35 -9.14 2.38
N ILE A 380 5.71 -7.98 2.51
CA ILE A 380 4.56 -7.52 1.73
C ILE A 380 5.06 -6.42 0.78
N LYS A 381 4.66 -6.51 -0.49
CA LYS A 381 4.93 -5.49 -1.51
C LYS A 381 3.72 -5.28 -2.41
#